data_AF-A0A928L9F9-F1
#
_entry.id   AF-A0A928L9F9-F1
#
_cell.length_a   1.000
_cell.length_b   1.000
_cell.length_c   1.000
_cell.angle_alpha   90.00
_cell.angle_beta   90.00
_cell.angle_gamma   90.00
#
_symmetry.space_group_name_H-M   'P 1'
#
loop_
_entity.id
_entity.type
_entity.pdbx_description
1 polymer ?
#
loop_
_entity_poly.entity_id
_entity_poly.type
_entity_poly.pdbx_seq_one_letter_code
_entity_poly.pdbx_strand_id
1 'polypeptide(L)'
;MKLRNKVLACLAAAQLAVSAMPAPVQAATEWVRVGWRGDLNGDDTITVADAVILQKHIAMLESISPDVAALADMNENAMLNAVDLTLLKRCVMQQMEWIGIYEEVTIPDVESKFITPPIAQVNSSLPSDVTGNLVIFYIDFPDCQFGNKLSAEQVDQIAFGPADPNSANYPFESMSAFYERSSKGSFRLTGKTFAYTAQNSISVYNDDKVRIVEECYEAFKDSEDFTKYDADNDGRIDATLICVPESASNDYWWPCSGAFGDAAYRVDGVAVGNIITGYAVPSNPVDFNSTYLHEMGHCMGLPDYYLYYSNDAEGMHGSAGTELMDTDAQSDFSAFSKLMLGWFREDQIQVYDPAKGTQSFTLHNAQTDDGNCLIIPYGTLNENYCSEYFILEYGTDQGNNAMIKNSWWQTIDSGICAFHIHAEMFSDYWGSYLKYQNGSYYTDYNDEGIRLIRLVNDGGGVFKTGSVINNSVSGFGWYDGSGNEAIDPGVTITIGEVTGDSYTVTVSPK
;
A
#
# COMPACT_ATOMS: atom_id res chain seq x y z
N MET A 1 -7.99 61.91 -34.55
CA MET A 1 -6.70 61.36 -34.08
C MET A 1 -6.79 59.83 -34.25
N LYS A 2 -6.10 59.27 -35.27
CA LYS A 2 -5.77 57.85 -35.60
C LYS A 2 -6.77 56.77 -35.11
N LEU A 3 -7.59 56.08 -35.89
CA LEU A 3 -7.46 55.26 -37.12
C LEU A 3 -6.45 54.10 -37.07
N ARG A 4 -6.96 52.88 -37.37
CA ARG A 4 -6.35 51.55 -37.67
C ARG A 4 -6.43 50.51 -36.55
N ASN A 5 -6.53 49.21 -36.80
CA ASN A 5 -7.06 48.38 -37.90
C ASN A 5 -6.99 46.94 -37.36
N LYS A 6 -8.04 46.13 -37.49
CA LYS A 6 -7.89 44.67 -37.52
C LYS A 6 -7.11 44.31 -38.80
N VAL A 7 -6.03 43.55 -38.68
CA VAL A 7 -5.40 42.81 -39.79
C VAL A 7 -5.01 41.43 -39.30
N LEU A 8 -5.51 40.45 -40.05
CA LEU A 8 -5.29 39.01 -40.04
C LEU A 8 -3.86 38.63 -40.49
N ALA A 9 -3.56 37.33 -40.37
CA ALA A 9 -2.64 36.52 -41.20
C ALA A 9 -1.19 36.39 -40.66
N CYS A 10 -0.50 35.24 -40.74
CA CYS A 10 -0.78 33.88 -41.21
C CYS A 10 0.51 33.03 -41.07
N LEU A 11 0.35 31.70 -40.96
CA LEU A 11 1.26 30.63 -41.43
C LEU A 11 2.64 30.49 -40.71
N ALA A 12 3.19 29.29 -40.44
CA ALA A 12 3.10 28.02 -41.16
C ALA A 12 3.36 26.80 -40.25
N ALA A 13 3.03 25.63 -40.80
CA ALA A 13 3.02 24.30 -40.20
C ALA A 13 4.40 23.68 -39.94
N ALA A 14 4.44 22.74 -39.00
CA ALA A 14 4.98 21.40 -39.25
C ALA A 14 4.28 20.38 -38.34
N GLN A 15 3.34 19.62 -38.88
CA GLN A 15 3.03 18.29 -38.39
C GLN A 15 4.25 17.42 -38.69
N LEU A 16 5.03 17.11 -37.65
CA LEU A 16 5.84 15.92 -37.64
C LEU A 16 5.13 14.94 -36.72
N ALA A 17 4.62 13.87 -37.30
CA ALA A 17 4.33 12.65 -36.58
C ALA A 17 5.65 12.16 -35.99
N VAL A 18 5.90 12.54 -34.74
CA VAL A 18 6.91 11.90 -33.90
C VAL A 18 6.12 10.91 -33.06
N SER A 19 6.41 9.62 -33.25
CA SER A 19 6.06 8.56 -32.31
C SER A 19 6.34 9.07 -30.89
N ALA A 20 5.27 9.33 -30.13
CA ALA A 20 5.40 9.73 -28.74
C ALA A 20 5.90 8.51 -27.96
N MET A 21 7.22 8.36 -27.88
CA MET A 21 7.83 7.72 -26.72
C MET A 21 7.36 8.53 -25.51
N PRO A 22 6.91 7.89 -24.42
CA PRO A 22 6.72 8.61 -23.18
C PRO A 22 8.07 9.22 -22.79
N ALA A 23 8.13 10.56 -22.73
CA ALA A 23 9.25 11.23 -22.12
C ALA A 23 9.31 10.78 -20.64
N PRO A 24 10.51 10.65 -20.04
CA PRO A 24 10.59 10.46 -18.59
C PRO A 24 9.77 11.57 -17.91
N VAL A 25 8.97 11.19 -16.92
CA VAL A 25 8.22 12.15 -16.08
C VAL A 25 9.27 13.06 -15.46
N GLN A 26 9.39 14.25 -16.03
CA GLN A 26 10.33 15.25 -15.57
C GLN A 26 9.63 15.96 -14.41
N ALA A 27 10.14 15.75 -13.20
CA ALA A 27 9.64 16.39 -12.00
C ALA A 27 9.39 17.89 -12.27
N ALA A 28 8.20 18.37 -11.90
CA ALA A 28 7.84 19.75 -12.15
C ALA A 28 8.82 20.68 -11.42
N THR A 29 9.44 21.61 -12.15
CA THR A 29 10.32 22.62 -11.56
C THR A 29 9.59 23.95 -11.39
N GLU A 30 9.80 24.61 -10.26
CA GLU A 30 9.29 25.95 -9.97
C GLU A 30 10.45 26.90 -9.68
N TRP A 31 10.32 28.14 -10.16
CA TRP A 31 11.29 29.20 -9.89
C TRP A 31 10.90 29.95 -8.62
N VAL A 32 11.64 29.73 -7.54
CA VAL A 32 11.39 30.38 -6.25
C VAL A 32 12.35 31.55 -6.06
N ARG A 33 11.84 32.70 -5.60
CA ARG A 33 12.69 33.87 -5.30
C ARG A 33 13.47 33.61 -4.00
N VAL A 34 14.79 33.59 -4.08
CA VAL A 34 15.71 33.31 -2.96
C VAL A 34 16.40 34.56 -2.40
N GLY A 35 16.23 35.71 -3.04
CA GLY A 35 16.79 36.98 -2.56
C GLY A 35 16.61 38.13 -3.54
N TRP A 36 17.34 39.23 -3.31
CA TRP A 36 17.32 40.42 -4.15
C TRP A 36 18.74 40.84 -4.57
N ARG A 37 18.93 41.15 -5.85
CA ARG A 37 20.15 41.85 -6.26
C ARG A 37 20.13 43.25 -5.64
N GLY A 38 21.28 43.64 -5.08
CA GLY A 38 21.46 44.89 -4.37
C GLY A 38 21.21 44.83 -2.86
N ASP A 39 20.81 43.68 -2.31
CA ASP A 39 20.77 43.47 -0.85
C ASP A 39 22.19 43.08 -0.42
N LEU A 40 22.95 44.06 0.06
CA LEU A 40 24.38 43.90 0.32
C LEU A 40 24.67 43.67 1.79
N ASN A 41 23.68 43.85 2.65
CA ASN A 41 23.76 43.57 4.09
C ASN A 41 23.02 42.29 4.50
N GLY A 42 22.26 41.66 3.59
CA GLY A 42 21.55 40.41 3.80
C GLY A 42 20.30 40.55 4.67
N ASP A 43 19.62 41.70 4.60
CA ASP A 43 18.41 41.99 5.40
C ASP A 43 17.09 41.82 4.62
N ASP A 44 17.14 41.27 3.42
CA ASP A 44 16.02 41.05 2.48
C ASP A 44 15.35 42.35 1.99
N THR A 45 16.00 43.50 2.18
CA THR A 45 15.51 44.81 1.71
C THR A 45 16.56 45.61 0.97
N ILE A 46 16.13 46.41 -0.02
CA ILE A 46 17.03 47.29 -0.78
C ILE A 46 16.91 48.72 -0.24
N THR A 47 17.89 49.15 0.54
CA THR A 47 17.86 50.44 1.24
C THR A 47 19.11 51.29 1.00
N VAL A 48 19.13 52.47 1.61
CA VAL A 48 20.31 53.36 1.58
C VAL A 48 21.53 52.67 2.20
N ALA A 49 21.35 51.72 3.12
CA ALA A 49 22.46 50.99 3.74
C ALA A 49 23.26 50.22 2.68
N ASP A 50 22.58 49.56 1.75
CA ASP A 50 23.20 48.81 0.65
C ASP A 50 23.93 49.74 -0.32
N ALA A 51 23.31 50.86 -0.67
CA ALA A 51 23.95 51.88 -1.50
C ALA A 51 25.22 52.43 -0.85
N VAL A 52 25.27 52.54 0.49
CA VAL A 52 26.48 52.96 1.22
C VAL A 52 27.56 51.88 1.14
N ILE A 53 27.22 50.60 1.28
CA ILE A 53 28.16 49.47 1.15
C ILE A 53 28.82 49.50 -0.24
N LEU A 54 28.03 49.57 -1.31
CA LEU A 54 28.56 49.63 -2.68
C LEU A 54 29.36 50.92 -2.94
N GLN A 55 28.92 52.05 -2.40
CA GLN A 55 29.63 53.32 -2.56
C GLN A 55 31.00 53.31 -1.88
N LYS A 56 31.11 52.75 -0.68
CA LYS A 56 32.40 52.59 0.01
C LYS A 56 33.32 51.64 -0.75
N HIS A 57 32.78 50.59 -1.35
CA HIS A 57 33.54 49.68 -2.18
C HIS A 57 34.12 50.36 -3.42
N ILE A 58 33.29 51.07 -4.18
CA ILE A 58 33.71 51.82 -5.38
C ILE A 58 34.73 52.92 -5.03
N ALA A 59 34.60 53.54 -3.85
CA ALA A 59 35.53 54.54 -3.34
C ALA A 59 36.83 53.93 -2.77
N MET A 60 37.02 52.61 -2.85
CA MET A 60 38.17 51.87 -2.29
C MET A 60 38.35 52.05 -0.78
N LEU A 61 37.25 52.30 -0.05
CA LEU A 61 37.25 52.47 1.40
C LEU A 61 37.06 51.14 2.15
N GLU A 62 36.28 50.22 1.59
CA GLU A 62 35.98 48.90 2.17
C GLU A 62 35.90 47.83 1.06
N SER A 63 36.37 46.62 1.32
CA SER A 63 36.21 45.48 0.41
C SER A 63 34.94 44.69 0.74
N ILE A 64 34.20 44.25 -0.27
CA ILE A 64 33.05 43.33 -0.11
C ILE A 64 33.46 41.90 -0.48
N SER A 65 32.74 40.90 0.04
CA SER A 65 32.97 39.49 -0.30
C SER A 65 32.55 39.18 -1.74
N PRO A 66 33.03 38.08 -2.35
CA PRO A 66 32.60 37.66 -3.69
C PRO A 66 31.09 37.47 -3.83
N ASP A 67 30.43 36.93 -2.80
CA ASP A 67 28.98 36.70 -2.82
C ASP A 67 28.22 38.04 -2.83
N VAL A 68 28.64 39.00 -2.00
CA VAL A 68 28.08 40.36 -1.97
C VAL A 68 28.42 41.12 -3.26
N ALA A 69 29.59 40.87 -3.87
CA ALA A 69 29.97 41.44 -5.15
C ALA A 69 29.06 40.96 -6.29
N ALA A 70 28.62 39.69 -6.27
CA ALA A 70 27.68 39.16 -7.24
C ALA A 70 26.29 39.80 -7.10
N LEU A 71 25.84 40.06 -5.86
CA LEU A 71 24.59 40.79 -5.58
C LEU A 71 24.67 42.27 -5.97
N ALA A 72 25.86 42.88 -5.84
CA ALA A 72 26.11 44.28 -6.16
C ALA A 72 26.20 44.58 -7.66
N ASP A 73 26.41 43.57 -8.51
CA ASP A 73 26.42 43.71 -9.96
C ASP A 73 24.98 43.80 -10.49
N MET A 74 24.45 45.02 -10.50
CA MET A 74 23.05 45.31 -10.83
C MET A 74 22.73 45.16 -12.32
N ASN A 75 23.73 45.12 -13.19
CA ASN A 75 23.56 44.99 -14.65
C ASN A 75 24.19 43.73 -15.24
N GLU A 76 24.77 42.87 -14.41
CA GLU A 76 25.32 41.56 -14.77
C GLU A 76 26.48 41.61 -15.78
N ASN A 77 27.28 42.68 -15.76
CA ASN A 77 28.43 42.82 -16.65
C ASN A 77 29.77 42.37 -16.04
N ALA A 78 29.73 41.82 -14.82
CA ALA A 78 30.88 41.38 -14.02
C ALA A 78 31.87 42.50 -13.65
N MET A 79 31.48 43.78 -13.78
CA MET A 79 32.30 44.94 -13.44
C MET A 79 31.59 45.87 -12.47
N LEU A 80 31.92 45.79 -11.18
CA LEU A 80 31.38 46.70 -10.18
C LEU A 80 31.89 48.13 -10.35
N ASN A 81 30.99 49.03 -10.74
CA ASN A 81 31.32 50.43 -10.98
C ASN A 81 30.15 51.38 -10.67
N ALA A 82 30.32 52.66 -11.02
CA ALA A 82 29.33 53.71 -10.73
C ALA A 82 27.96 53.46 -11.40
N VAL A 83 27.89 52.66 -12.46
CA VAL A 83 26.63 52.24 -13.09
C VAL A 83 25.83 51.37 -12.15
N ASP A 84 26.45 50.41 -11.47
CA ASP A 84 25.78 49.52 -10.51
C ASP A 84 25.26 50.30 -9.30
N LEU A 85 26.08 51.22 -8.77
CA LEU A 85 25.65 52.13 -7.71
C LEU A 85 24.49 53.03 -8.15
N THR A 86 24.44 53.42 -9.42
CA THR A 86 23.34 54.22 -9.96
C THR A 86 22.06 53.40 -10.04
N LEU A 87 22.13 52.15 -10.49
CA LEU A 87 20.99 51.24 -10.56
C LEU A 87 20.47 50.90 -9.16
N LEU A 88 21.37 50.59 -8.22
CA LEU A 88 21.03 50.35 -6.82
C LEU A 88 20.31 51.55 -6.19
N LYS A 89 20.83 52.77 -6.40
CA LYS A 89 20.18 54.01 -5.92
C LYS A 89 18.79 54.21 -6.55
N ARG A 90 18.59 53.82 -7.81
CA ARG A 90 17.26 53.88 -8.44
C ARG A 90 16.29 52.88 -7.82
N CYS A 91 16.74 51.69 -7.42
CA CYS A 91 15.92 50.73 -6.66
C CYS A 91 15.54 51.29 -5.28
N VAL A 92 16.50 51.88 -4.55
CA VAL A 92 16.25 52.54 -3.25
C VAL A 92 15.26 53.70 -3.37
N MET A 93 15.34 54.48 -4.46
CA MET A 93 14.43 55.60 -4.73
C MET A 93 13.09 55.19 -5.36
N GLN A 94 12.82 53.89 -5.51
CA GLN A 94 11.61 53.35 -6.16
C GLN A 94 11.44 53.84 -7.61
N GLN A 95 12.54 54.15 -8.28
CA GLN A 95 12.60 54.53 -9.70
C GLN A 95 12.93 53.35 -10.63
N MET A 96 13.11 52.17 -10.03
CA MET A 96 13.35 50.89 -10.66
C MET A 96 12.82 49.81 -9.70
N GLU A 97 12.14 48.81 -10.25
CA GLU A 97 11.72 47.64 -9.46
C GLU A 97 12.94 46.87 -8.95
N TRP A 98 12.79 46.20 -7.82
CA TRP A 98 13.86 45.37 -7.28
C TRP A 98 14.04 44.14 -8.17
N ILE A 99 15.30 43.72 -8.35
CA ILE A 99 15.62 42.57 -9.20
C ILE A 99 15.68 41.34 -8.30
N GLY A 100 14.68 40.48 -8.40
CA GLY A 100 14.64 39.22 -7.64
C GLY A 100 15.65 38.21 -8.20
N ILE A 101 16.28 37.46 -7.30
CA ILE A 101 17.11 36.30 -7.64
C ILE A 101 16.23 35.07 -7.49
N TYR A 102 16.17 34.25 -8.52
CA TYR A 102 15.34 33.04 -8.56
C TYR A 102 16.22 31.82 -8.74
N GLU A 103 15.93 30.77 -7.97
CA GLU A 103 16.52 29.45 -8.13
C GLU A 103 15.44 28.47 -8.62
N GLU A 104 15.85 27.56 -9.50
CA GLU A 104 15.01 26.46 -9.94
C GLU A 104 15.00 25.40 -8.84
N VAL A 105 13.82 25.11 -8.28
CA VAL A 105 13.62 24.09 -7.27
C VAL A 105 12.76 22.98 -7.85
N THR A 106 13.18 21.73 -7.64
CA THR A 106 12.36 20.57 -7.95
C THR A 106 11.20 20.51 -6.95
N ILE A 107 9.97 20.57 -7.43
CA ILE A 107 8.81 20.28 -6.60
C ILE A 107 8.80 18.76 -6.42
N PRO A 108 8.79 18.23 -5.18
CA PRO A 108 8.52 16.81 -4.98
C PRO A 108 7.20 16.50 -5.69
N ASP A 109 7.12 15.38 -6.41
CA ASP A 109 5.81 14.89 -6.85
C ASP A 109 4.88 14.94 -5.63
N VAL A 110 3.74 15.63 -5.76
CA VAL A 110 2.69 15.48 -4.75
C VAL A 110 2.36 14.01 -4.82
N GLU A 111 2.80 13.23 -3.83
CA GLU A 111 2.57 11.79 -3.80
C GLU A 111 1.10 11.56 -4.13
N SER A 112 0.88 10.82 -5.21
CA SER A 112 -0.43 10.43 -5.66
C SER A 112 -1.18 9.80 -4.48
N LYS A 113 -2.46 10.14 -4.33
CA LYS A 113 -3.23 9.69 -3.17
C LYS A 113 -3.46 8.19 -3.25
N PHE A 114 -3.41 7.52 -2.10
CA PHE A 114 -3.97 6.18 -1.97
C PHE A 114 -5.47 6.20 -2.30
N ILE A 115 -5.93 5.15 -2.97
CA ILE A 115 -7.36 4.98 -3.24
C ILE A 115 -8.11 4.71 -1.92
N THR A 116 -9.39 5.08 -1.88
CA THR A 116 -10.26 4.63 -0.78
C THR A 116 -10.40 3.11 -0.83
N PRO A 117 -10.22 2.38 0.29
CA PRO A 117 -10.29 0.91 0.30
C PRO A 117 -11.66 0.40 -0.19
N PRO A 118 -11.72 -0.35 -1.31
CA PRO A 118 -12.94 -1.02 -1.73
C PRO A 118 -13.55 -1.93 -0.66
N ILE A 119 -12.72 -2.54 0.18
CA ILE A 119 -13.13 -3.49 1.22
C ILE A 119 -13.87 -2.83 2.38
N ALA A 120 -13.83 -1.50 2.52
CA ALA A 120 -14.57 -0.77 3.55
C ALA A 120 -16.11 -0.95 3.46
N GLN A 121 -16.60 -1.55 2.36
CA GLN A 121 -18.00 -1.97 2.23
C GLN A 121 -18.32 -3.25 3.02
N VAL A 122 -17.33 -4.06 3.37
CA VAL A 122 -17.45 -5.26 4.20
C VAL A 122 -17.45 -4.84 5.67
N ASN A 123 -18.27 -5.49 6.50
CA ASN A 123 -18.27 -5.21 7.94
C ASN A 123 -17.04 -5.85 8.59
N SER A 124 -15.98 -5.06 8.73
CA SER A 124 -14.74 -5.34 9.43
C SER A 124 -14.54 -4.34 10.58
N SER A 125 -13.61 -4.60 11.49
CA SER A 125 -13.29 -3.65 12.59
C SER A 125 -11.87 -3.12 12.55
N LEU A 126 -10.95 -3.77 11.85
CA LEU A 126 -9.60 -3.25 11.67
C LEU A 126 -9.58 -2.40 10.39
N PRO A 127 -9.30 -1.10 10.46
CA PRO A 127 -9.15 -0.28 9.26
C PRO A 127 -7.92 -0.71 8.45
N SER A 128 -7.93 -0.45 7.14
CA SER A 128 -6.82 -0.84 6.23
C SER A 128 -6.05 0.35 5.64
N ASP A 129 -6.41 1.59 5.96
CA ASP A 129 -5.85 2.82 5.35
C ASP A 129 -5.41 3.88 6.38
N VAL A 130 -5.39 3.52 7.66
CA VAL A 130 -4.88 4.35 8.75
C VAL A 130 -3.95 3.54 9.67
N THR A 131 -3.62 4.08 10.84
CA THR A 131 -2.97 3.27 11.88
C THR A 131 -4.03 2.38 12.51
N GLY A 132 -3.91 1.05 12.43
CA GLY A 132 -4.74 0.10 13.16
C GLY A 132 -4.06 -0.42 14.43
N ASN A 133 -4.86 -0.91 15.36
CA ASN A 133 -4.41 -1.42 16.64
C ASN A 133 -4.68 -2.91 16.84
N LEU A 134 -3.75 -3.59 17.50
CA LEU A 134 -3.95 -4.95 17.99
C LEU A 134 -3.76 -5.00 19.51
N VAL A 135 -4.81 -5.39 20.22
CA VAL A 135 -4.72 -5.77 21.64
C VAL A 135 -4.34 -7.25 21.72
N ILE A 136 -3.17 -7.57 22.28
CA ILE A 136 -2.75 -8.97 22.47
C ILE A 136 -2.97 -9.36 23.92
N PHE A 137 -3.91 -10.25 24.20
CA PHE A 137 -3.97 -10.95 25.48
C PHE A 137 -3.09 -12.20 25.41
N TYR A 138 -1.99 -12.18 26.18
CA TYR A 138 -1.02 -13.27 26.26
C TYR A 138 -1.28 -14.08 27.53
N ILE A 139 -2.01 -15.20 27.40
CA ILE A 139 -2.76 -15.80 28.50
C ILE A 139 -2.17 -17.15 28.91
N ASP A 140 -1.76 -17.26 30.17
CA ASP A 140 -1.62 -18.56 30.84
C ASP A 140 -2.96 -18.99 31.46
N PHE A 141 -3.19 -20.29 31.55
CA PHE A 141 -4.25 -20.89 32.34
C PHE A 141 -3.62 -21.64 33.53
N PRO A 142 -4.37 -21.90 34.62
CA PRO A 142 -3.88 -22.67 35.77
C PRO A 142 -3.35 -24.07 35.40
N ASP A 143 -3.87 -24.68 34.33
CA ASP A 143 -3.55 -26.03 33.87
C ASP A 143 -2.91 -26.11 32.47
N CYS A 144 -2.70 -24.98 31.81
CA CYS A 144 -2.07 -24.90 30.48
C CYS A 144 -1.25 -23.61 30.41
N GLN A 145 0.08 -23.73 30.30
CA GLN A 145 1.01 -22.60 30.41
C GLN A 145 2.02 -22.59 29.28
N PHE A 146 2.55 -21.42 28.95
CA PHE A 146 3.65 -21.28 27.99
C PHE A 146 4.92 -21.96 28.52
N GLY A 147 5.50 -22.86 27.73
CA GLY A 147 6.76 -23.52 28.07
C GLY A 147 7.94 -22.54 28.13
N ASN A 148 8.04 -21.68 27.12
CA ASN A 148 9.04 -20.60 27.03
C ASN A 148 8.34 -19.24 27.08
N LYS A 149 7.88 -18.86 28.27
CA LYS A 149 7.15 -17.61 28.45
C LYS A 149 8.05 -16.38 28.26
N LEU A 150 7.65 -15.51 27.34
CA LEU A 150 8.28 -14.21 27.10
C LEU A 150 7.64 -13.11 27.96
N SER A 151 8.33 -11.98 28.16
CA SER A 151 7.68 -10.80 28.74
C SER A 151 6.74 -10.14 27.72
N ALA A 152 5.76 -9.38 28.20
CA ALA A 152 4.84 -8.64 27.31
C ALA A 152 5.60 -7.70 26.37
N GLU A 153 6.66 -7.05 26.84
CA GLU A 153 7.50 -6.16 26.03
C GLU A 153 8.28 -6.92 24.94
N GLN A 154 8.68 -8.17 25.21
CA GLN A 154 9.30 -9.02 24.19
C GLN A 154 8.29 -9.42 23.12
N VAL A 155 7.04 -9.71 23.50
CA VAL A 155 5.95 -9.98 22.55
C VAL A 155 5.62 -8.72 21.75
N ASP A 156 5.58 -7.54 22.39
CA ASP A 156 5.41 -6.26 21.69
C ASP A 156 6.52 -6.02 20.67
N GLN A 157 7.77 -6.34 21.00
CA GLN A 157 8.88 -6.20 20.07
C GLN A 157 8.76 -7.17 18.88
N ILE A 158 8.23 -8.38 19.11
CA ILE A 158 8.01 -9.38 18.06
C ILE A 158 6.82 -9.00 17.17
N ALA A 159 5.74 -8.48 17.74
CA ALA A 159 4.53 -8.11 17.01
C ALA A 159 4.67 -6.75 16.30
N PHE A 160 5.26 -5.77 16.98
CA PHE A 160 5.23 -4.35 16.60
C PHE A 160 6.62 -3.70 16.45
N GLY A 161 7.68 -4.51 16.43
CA GLY A 161 9.05 -4.02 16.25
C GLY A 161 9.23 -3.26 14.91
N PRO A 162 10.22 -2.35 14.82
CA PRO A 162 10.53 -1.67 13.57
C PRO A 162 11.06 -2.67 12.52
N ALA A 163 10.99 -2.28 11.24
CA ALA A 163 11.56 -3.08 10.17
C ALA A 163 13.06 -3.31 10.34
N ASP A 164 13.50 -4.55 10.14
CA ASP A 164 14.90 -4.96 10.14
C ASP A 164 15.17 -5.94 9.00
N PRO A 165 15.63 -5.45 7.83
CA PRO A 165 15.98 -6.29 6.69
C PRO A 165 17.11 -7.30 6.94
N ASN A 166 17.85 -7.16 8.05
CA ASN A 166 18.92 -8.09 8.43
C ASN A 166 18.49 -9.10 9.49
N SER A 167 17.23 -9.04 9.94
CA SER A 167 16.68 -9.99 10.91
C SER A 167 16.71 -11.41 10.34
N ALA A 168 17.03 -12.39 11.18
CA ALA A 168 16.93 -13.81 10.81
C ALA A 168 15.49 -14.25 10.55
N ASN A 169 14.51 -13.47 11.01
CA ASN A 169 13.09 -13.71 10.82
C ASN A 169 12.51 -12.91 9.64
N TYR A 170 13.30 -12.12 8.92
CA TYR A 170 12.82 -11.33 7.78
C TYR A 170 12.16 -12.25 6.73
N PRO A 171 10.97 -11.91 6.20
CA PRO A 171 10.22 -10.66 6.37
C PRO A 171 9.17 -10.66 7.51
N PHE A 172 9.15 -11.70 8.32
CA PHE A 172 8.24 -11.86 9.47
C PHE A 172 8.91 -11.42 10.78
N GLU A 173 9.80 -10.43 10.73
CA GLU A 173 10.45 -9.90 11.93
C GLU A 173 9.48 -9.15 12.86
N SER A 174 8.42 -8.57 12.28
CA SER A 174 7.24 -8.08 12.99
C SER A 174 6.05 -7.93 12.05
N MET A 175 4.83 -8.01 12.60
CA MET A 175 3.61 -7.75 11.84
C MET A 175 3.56 -6.30 11.35
N SER A 176 3.96 -5.34 12.20
CA SER A 176 4.03 -3.92 11.83
C SER A 176 4.96 -3.65 10.65
N ALA A 177 6.15 -4.25 10.64
CA ALA A 177 7.09 -4.06 9.54
C ALA A 177 6.60 -4.71 8.24
N PHE A 178 5.98 -5.89 8.33
CA PHE A 178 5.39 -6.57 7.18
C PHE A 178 4.27 -5.74 6.54
N TYR A 179 3.33 -5.24 7.34
CA TYR A 179 2.22 -4.43 6.88
C TYR A 179 2.64 -3.06 6.34
N GLU A 180 3.60 -2.37 6.98
CA GLU A 180 4.12 -1.09 6.46
C GLU A 180 4.71 -1.29 5.06
N ARG A 181 5.45 -2.39 4.82
CA ARG A 181 6.01 -2.71 3.50
C ARG A 181 4.93 -3.05 2.48
N SER A 182 3.98 -3.92 2.84
CA SER A 182 2.94 -4.38 1.91
C SER A 182 2.00 -3.24 1.50
N SER A 183 1.69 -2.36 2.45
CA SER A 183 0.78 -1.22 2.28
C SER A 183 1.42 0.04 1.74
N LYS A 184 2.74 0.04 1.54
CA LYS A 184 3.51 1.23 1.09
C LYS A 184 3.36 2.41 2.06
N GLY A 185 3.24 2.10 3.35
CA GLY A 185 2.99 3.07 4.41
C GLY A 185 1.56 3.61 4.48
N SER A 186 0.63 3.13 3.66
CA SER A 186 -0.79 3.48 3.78
C SER A 186 -1.42 2.92 5.06
N PHE A 187 -0.92 1.79 5.55
CA PHE A 187 -1.41 1.15 6.77
C PHE A 187 -0.27 0.94 7.76
N ARG A 188 -0.55 1.24 9.03
CA ARG A 188 0.37 1.05 10.14
C ARG A 188 -0.27 0.19 11.20
N LEU A 189 0.36 -0.93 11.55
CA LEU A 189 -0.06 -1.67 12.72
C LEU A 189 0.69 -1.17 13.97
N THR A 190 -0.03 -0.93 15.05
CA THR A 190 0.53 -0.79 16.39
C THR A 190 -0.31 -1.59 17.40
N GLY A 191 0.06 -1.57 18.67
CA GLY A 191 -0.68 -2.34 19.66
C GLY A 191 0.04 -2.48 20.99
N LYS A 192 -0.49 -3.36 21.83
CA LYS A 192 0.09 -3.67 23.13
C LYS A 192 -0.29 -5.07 23.59
N THR A 193 0.67 -5.72 24.23
CA THR A 193 0.51 -7.02 24.87
C THR A 193 0.19 -6.88 26.35
N PHE A 194 -0.78 -7.67 26.79
CA PHE A 194 -1.21 -7.79 28.18
C PHE A 194 -1.01 -9.24 28.62
N ALA A 195 0.04 -9.47 29.40
CA ALA A 195 0.28 -10.78 30.01
C ALA A 195 -0.74 -11.03 31.13
N TYR A 196 -1.50 -12.12 31.02
CA TYR A 196 -2.57 -12.46 31.95
C TYR A 196 -2.49 -13.92 32.41
N THR A 197 -3.07 -14.22 33.56
CA THR A 197 -3.32 -15.59 34.01
C THR A 197 -4.80 -15.74 34.28
N ALA A 198 -5.46 -16.57 33.49
CA ALA A 198 -6.89 -16.84 33.59
C ALA A 198 -7.26 -17.40 34.97
N GLN A 199 -8.46 -17.07 35.43
CA GLN A 199 -8.98 -17.51 36.72
C GLN A 199 -9.31 -19.01 36.74
N ASN A 200 -9.64 -19.57 35.58
CA ASN A 200 -10.10 -20.94 35.44
C ASN A 200 -9.21 -21.75 34.47
N SER A 201 -9.32 -23.06 34.55
CA SER A 201 -8.75 -23.99 33.58
C SER A 201 -9.17 -23.67 32.14
N ILE A 202 -8.29 -23.92 31.17
CA ILE A 202 -8.52 -23.58 29.74
C ILE A 202 -9.84 -24.16 29.20
N SER A 203 -10.24 -25.35 29.65
CA SER A 203 -11.47 -26.01 29.23
C SER A 203 -12.76 -25.23 29.51
N VAL A 204 -12.73 -24.27 30.44
CA VAL A 204 -13.87 -23.38 30.74
C VAL A 204 -14.14 -22.40 29.59
N TYR A 205 -13.11 -22.08 28.79
CA TYR A 205 -13.16 -21.07 27.72
C TYR A 205 -13.14 -21.68 26.32
N ASN A 206 -13.11 -23.01 26.21
CA ASN A 206 -13.04 -23.73 24.93
C ASN A 206 -14.20 -23.38 23.99
N ASP A 207 -15.43 -23.31 24.50
CA ASP A 207 -16.62 -22.98 23.72
C ASP A 207 -17.13 -21.55 24.00
N ASP A 208 -16.46 -20.79 24.87
CA ASP A 208 -16.88 -19.47 25.34
C ASP A 208 -15.70 -18.49 25.31
N LYS A 209 -15.37 -18.03 24.10
CA LYS A 209 -14.30 -17.05 23.87
C LYS A 209 -14.66 -15.66 24.38
N VAL A 210 -15.95 -15.33 24.39
CA VAL A 210 -16.47 -14.08 24.98
C VAL A 210 -15.98 -13.95 26.42
N ARG A 211 -16.16 -15.01 27.22
CA ARG A 211 -15.82 -15.00 28.63
C ARG A 211 -14.36 -14.68 28.92
N ILE A 212 -13.40 -15.23 28.17
CA ILE A 212 -11.99 -14.95 28.44
C ILE A 212 -11.61 -13.53 28.04
N VAL A 213 -12.18 -13.02 26.94
CA VAL A 213 -11.93 -11.66 26.46
C VAL A 213 -12.49 -10.63 27.44
N GLU A 214 -13.73 -10.80 27.92
CA GLU A 214 -14.29 -9.94 28.97
C GLU A 214 -13.46 -10.00 30.24
N GLU A 215 -13.08 -11.20 30.69
CA GLU A 215 -12.24 -11.39 31.88
C GLU A 215 -10.91 -10.62 31.77
N CYS A 216 -10.28 -10.62 30.59
CA CYS A 216 -9.05 -9.88 30.34
C CYS A 216 -9.30 -8.36 30.31
N TYR A 217 -10.28 -7.87 29.55
CA TYR A 217 -10.57 -6.43 29.50
C TYR A 217 -10.92 -5.87 30.88
N GLU A 218 -11.77 -6.57 31.63
CA GLU A 218 -12.13 -6.20 33.00
C GLU A 218 -10.94 -6.19 33.96
N ALA A 219 -9.93 -7.04 33.74
CA ALA A 219 -8.71 -7.06 34.55
C ALA A 219 -7.80 -5.85 34.32
N PHE A 220 -7.84 -5.24 33.12
CA PHE A 220 -6.93 -4.16 32.74
C PHE A 220 -7.58 -2.77 32.62
N LYS A 221 -8.91 -2.66 32.53
CA LYS A 221 -9.63 -1.39 32.29
C LYS A 221 -9.36 -0.28 33.31
N ASP A 222 -9.03 -0.62 34.55
CA ASP A 222 -8.71 0.40 35.58
C ASP A 222 -7.28 0.96 35.42
N SER A 223 -6.45 0.32 34.60
CA SER A 223 -5.02 0.64 34.39
C SER A 223 -4.66 0.99 32.95
N GLU A 224 -5.58 0.78 32.02
CA GLU A 224 -5.41 1.01 30.59
C GLU A 224 -6.67 1.65 30.04
N ASP A 225 -6.50 2.65 29.18
CA ASP A 225 -7.61 3.27 28.45
C ASP A 225 -7.78 2.54 27.12
N PHE A 226 -8.86 1.76 27.00
CA PHE A 226 -9.09 0.96 25.80
C PHE A 226 -9.68 1.75 24.64
N THR A 227 -10.11 3.00 24.85
CA THR A 227 -10.61 3.85 23.75
C THR A 227 -9.53 4.20 22.73
N LYS A 228 -8.25 4.08 23.10
CA LYS A 228 -7.12 4.35 22.19
C LYS A 228 -6.90 3.27 21.13
N TYR A 229 -7.56 2.12 21.25
CA TYR A 229 -7.44 1.00 20.31
C TYR A 229 -8.59 0.97 19.28
N ASP A 230 -9.41 2.04 19.22
CA ASP A 230 -10.41 2.33 18.20
C ASP A 230 -9.83 3.47 17.33
N ALA A 231 -9.08 3.13 16.28
CA ALA A 231 -8.24 4.09 15.60
C ALA A 231 -8.95 4.95 14.56
N ASP A 232 -9.99 4.40 13.93
CA ASP A 232 -10.83 5.09 12.96
C ASP A 232 -12.09 5.69 13.60
N ASN A 233 -12.25 5.53 14.91
CA ASN A 233 -13.34 6.05 15.73
C ASN A 233 -14.70 5.47 15.31
N ASP A 234 -14.75 4.21 14.87
CA ASP A 234 -15.98 3.50 14.52
C ASP A 234 -16.78 3.03 15.75
N GLY A 235 -16.20 3.16 16.94
CA GLY A 235 -16.78 2.76 18.22
C GLY A 235 -16.44 1.34 18.63
N ARG A 236 -15.48 0.68 17.98
CA ARG A 236 -15.01 -0.68 18.25
C ARG A 236 -13.49 -0.67 18.40
N ILE A 237 -12.98 -1.51 19.31
CA ILE A 237 -11.56 -1.85 19.33
C ILE A 237 -11.22 -2.56 18.02
N ASP A 238 -10.19 -2.10 17.34
CA ASP A 238 -9.83 -2.50 15.98
C ASP A 238 -9.69 -4.03 15.84
N ALA A 239 -8.86 -4.67 16.67
CA ALA A 239 -8.71 -6.12 16.74
C ALA A 239 -8.15 -6.61 18.09
N THR A 240 -8.52 -7.84 18.48
CA THR A 240 -8.03 -8.49 19.71
C THR A 240 -7.47 -9.88 19.43
N LEU A 241 -6.20 -10.13 19.77
CA LEU A 241 -5.60 -11.46 19.72
C LEU A 241 -5.63 -12.12 21.10
N ILE A 242 -6.20 -13.31 21.16
CA ILE A 242 -6.18 -14.23 22.30
C ILE A 242 -5.06 -15.26 22.06
N CYS A 243 -3.84 -14.92 22.48
CA CYS A 243 -2.68 -15.78 22.33
C CYS A 243 -2.59 -16.73 23.53
N VAL A 244 -2.75 -18.03 23.25
CA VAL A 244 -2.72 -19.11 24.24
C VAL A 244 -1.49 -20.01 24.06
N PRO A 245 -1.14 -20.87 25.04
CA PRO A 245 0.02 -21.75 24.92
C PRO A 245 -0.11 -22.76 23.77
N GLU A 246 1.02 -23.15 23.17
CA GLU A 246 1.10 -24.16 22.09
C GLU A 246 0.51 -25.53 22.47
N SER A 247 0.37 -25.81 23.77
CA SER A 247 -0.24 -27.04 24.28
C SER A 247 -1.77 -27.00 24.33
N ALA A 248 -2.38 -25.86 24.01
CA ALA A 248 -3.82 -25.73 23.85
C ALA A 248 -4.33 -26.63 22.73
N SER A 249 -5.55 -27.15 22.88
CA SER A 249 -6.13 -28.07 21.91
C SER A 249 -6.46 -27.34 20.60
N ASN A 250 -5.97 -27.91 19.49
CA ASN A 250 -6.23 -27.41 18.15
C ASN A 250 -7.73 -27.22 17.87
N ASP A 251 -8.55 -28.19 18.29
CA ASP A 251 -10.01 -28.19 18.06
C ASP A 251 -10.73 -26.94 18.60
N TYR A 252 -10.12 -26.21 19.56
CA TYR A 252 -10.73 -25.06 20.21
C TYR A 252 -9.95 -23.75 20.08
N TRP A 253 -8.68 -23.82 19.71
CA TRP A 253 -7.75 -22.66 19.74
C TRP A 253 -6.92 -22.54 18.47
N TRP A 254 -7.32 -23.20 17.39
CA TRP A 254 -6.76 -22.95 16.06
C TRP A 254 -6.81 -21.44 15.73
N PRO A 255 -5.77 -20.90 15.08
CA PRO A 255 -5.81 -19.58 14.45
C PRO A 255 -7.10 -19.35 13.68
N CYS A 256 -7.89 -18.39 14.14
CA CYS A 256 -9.15 -18.04 13.49
C CYS A 256 -9.62 -16.67 13.97
N SER A 257 -10.02 -15.84 13.03
CA SER A 257 -10.67 -14.56 13.29
C SER A 257 -12.20 -14.67 13.21
N GLY A 258 -12.88 -13.85 14.01
CA GLY A 258 -14.33 -13.78 13.95
C GLY A 258 -14.88 -12.62 14.78
N ALA A 259 -16.19 -12.42 14.68
CA ALA A 259 -16.88 -11.45 15.54
C ALA A 259 -16.77 -11.87 17.02
N PHE A 260 -16.60 -10.90 17.92
CA PHE A 260 -16.48 -11.14 19.35
C PHE A 260 -17.63 -11.97 19.95
N GLY A 261 -18.87 -11.73 19.51
CA GLY A 261 -20.04 -12.56 19.87
C GLY A 261 -20.95 -11.99 20.97
N ASP A 262 -20.51 -10.98 21.74
CA ASP A 262 -21.39 -10.18 22.61
C ASP A 262 -21.46 -8.72 22.14
N ALA A 263 -22.58 -8.38 21.48
CA ALA A 263 -22.81 -7.04 20.95
C ALA A 263 -23.14 -5.99 22.03
N ALA A 264 -23.41 -6.39 23.28
CA ALA A 264 -23.79 -5.51 24.38
C ALA A 264 -22.61 -5.11 25.27
N TYR A 265 -21.58 -5.96 25.37
CA TYR A 265 -20.39 -5.65 26.16
C TYR A 265 -19.67 -4.41 25.64
N ARG A 266 -19.20 -3.57 26.57
CA ARG A 266 -18.38 -2.39 26.29
C ARG A 266 -17.29 -2.29 27.34
N VAL A 267 -16.07 -2.02 26.91
CA VAL A 267 -14.94 -1.63 27.76
C VAL A 267 -14.64 -0.17 27.49
N ASP A 268 -14.58 0.66 28.53
CA ASP A 268 -14.42 2.12 28.42
C ASP A 268 -15.40 2.83 27.46
N GLY A 269 -16.56 2.22 27.21
CA GLY A 269 -17.60 2.74 26.32
C GLY A 269 -17.45 2.33 24.86
N VAL A 270 -16.37 1.66 24.46
CA VAL A 270 -16.16 1.10 23.11
C VAL A 270 -16.52 -0.39 23.07
N ALA A 271 -17.01 -0.86 21.92
CA ALA A 271 -17.27 -2.27 21.69
C ALA A 271 -15.98 -3.03 21.37
N VAL A 272 -16.02 -4.35 21.39
CA VAL A 272 -14.91 -5.19 20.92
C VAL A 272 -15.17 -5.52 19.44
N GLY A 273 -14.19 -5.26 18.58
CA GLY A 273 -14.21 -5.66 17.18
C GLY A 273 -13.97 -7.16 16.98
N ASN A 274 -13.31 -7.50 15.88
CA ASN A 274 -12.89 -8.85 15.59
C ASN A 274 -11.93 -9.38 16.66
N ILE A 275 -12.15 -10.63 17.06
CA ILE A 275 -11.24 -11.39 17.90
C ILE A 275 -10.53 -12.44 17.05
N ILE A 276 -9.29 -12.71 17.40
CA ILE A 276 -8.45 -13.76 16.83
C ILE A 276 -8.12 -14.73 17.95
N THR A 277 -8.40 -16.01 17.77
CA THR A 277 -7.86 -17.07 18.64
C THR A 277 -6.58 -17.59 18.05
N GLY A 278 -5.63 -18.05 18.87
CA GLY A 278 -4.51 -18.81 18.32
C GLY A 278 -3.52 -19.32 19.35
N TYR A 279 -2.96 -20.49 19.06
CA TYR A 279 -1.84 -21.07 19.80
C TYR A 279 -0.49 -20.83 19.12
N ALA A 280 -0.43 -20.15 17.98
CA ALA A 280 0.86 -19.74 17.41
C ALA A 280 1.54 -18.82 18.43
N VAL A 281 2.73 -19.22 18.90
CA VAL A 281 3.37 -18.64 20.09
C VAL A 281 4.57 -17.77 19.73
N PRO A 282 4.81 -16.65 20.43
CA PRO A 282 5.85 -15.69 20.07
C PRO A 282 7.28 -16.23 20.24
N SER A 283 7.49 -17.37 20.91
CA SER A 283 8.79 -18.06 20.91
C SER A 283 9.18 -18.64 19.55
N ASN A 284 8.24 -18.70 18.59
CA ASN A 284 8.49 -18.94 17.17
C ASN A 284 8.02 -17.71 16.36
N PRO A 285 8.83 -16.63 16.28
CA PRO A 285 8.37 -15.34 15.75
C PRO A 285 7.84 -15.39 14.31
N VAL A 286 8.44 -16.23 13.45
CA VAL A 286 8.02 -16.34 12.06
C VAL A 286 6.60 -16.89 11.96
N ASP A 287 6.36 -18.06 12.58
CA ASP A 287 5.05 -18.71 12.62
C ASP A 287 3.99 -17.85 13.34
N PHE A 288 4.38 -17.21 14.45
CA PHE A 288 3.54 -16.27 15.18
C PHE A 288 3.09 -15.11 14.28
N ASN A 289 4.03 -14.41 13.65
CA ASN A 289 3.71 -13.23 12.84
C ASN A 289 3.00 -13.63 11.55
N SER A 290 3.44 -14.65 10.83
CA SER A 290 2.82 -15.08 9.57
C SER A 290 1.36 -15.49 9.75
N THR A 291 1.09 -16.26 10.80
CA THR A 291 -0.27 -16.71 11.16
C THR A 291 -1.18 -15.52 11.46
N TYR A 292 -0.75 -14.60 12.34
CA TYR A 292 -1.63 -13.50 12.74
C TYR A 292 -1.71 -12.38 11.71
N LEU A 293 -0.76 -12.26 10.77
CA LEU A 293 -0.91 -11.42 9.58
C LEU A 293 -2.05 -11.92 8.68
N HIS A 294 -2.18 -13.23 8.49
CA HIS A 294 -3.30 -13.82 7.76
C HIS A 294 -4.63 -13.52 8.47
N GLU A 295 -4.73 -13.83 9.76
CA GLU A 295 -5.95 -13.59 10.54
C GLU A 295 -6.36 -12.11 10.59
N MET A 296 -5.38 -11.21 10.63
CA MET A 296 -5.63 -9.78 10.56
C MET A 296 -6.11 -9.32 9.18
N GLY A 297 -5.76 -10.03 8.09
CA GLY A 297 -6.37 -9.82 6.78
C GLY A 297 -7.89 -9.96 6.81
N HIS A 298 -8.41 -10.94 7.55
CA HIS A 298 -9.85 -11.07 7.81
C HIS A 298 -10.42 -9.96 8.70
N CYS A 299 -9.65 -9.50 9.70
CA CYS A 299 -10.05 -8.35 10.50
C CYS A 299 -10.19 -7.07 9.66
N MET A 300 -9.53 -6.99 8.49
CA MET A 300 -9.68 -5.93 7.48
C MET A 300 -10.75 -6.26 6.41
N GLY A 301 -11.38 -7.43 6.48
CA GLY A 301 -12.48 -7.84 5.61
C GLY A 301 -12.11 -8.74 4.43
N LEU A 302 -10.83 -9.11 4.24
CA LEU A 302 -10.45 -10.08 3.21
C LEU A 302 -10.94 -11.48 3.58
N PRO A 303 -11.48 -12.28 2.65
CA PRO A 303 -11.83 -13.66 2.92
C PRO A 303 -10.63 -14.60 2.69
N ASP A 304 -10.79 -15.86 3.08
CA ASP A 304 -9.87 -16.93 2.68
C ASP A 304 -9.93 -17.16 1.17
N TYR A 305 -8.76 -17.45 0.59
CA TYR A 305 -8.63 -17.83 -0.82
C TYR A 305 -8.44 -19.34 -1.03
N TYR A 306 -8.07 -20.07 0.03
CA TYR A 306 -7.90 -21.54 0.04
C TYR A 306 -9.22 -22.31 0.10
N LEU A 307 -9.21 -23.58 -0.29
CA LEU A 307 -10.37 -24.45 -0.39
C LEU A 307 -10.60 -25.23 0.93
N TYR A 308 -11.80 -25.13 1.53
CA TYR A 308 -12.09 -25.73 2.84
C TYR A 308 -12.32 -27.25 2.86
N TYR A 309 -12.82 -27.84 1.77
CA TYR A 309 -13.30 -29.25 1.77
C TYR A 309 -12.66 -30.12 0.68
N SER A 310 -11.55 -29.66 0.12
CA SER A 310 -10.77 -30.41 -0.86
C SER A 310 -9.61 -31.15 -0.17
N ASN A 311 -9.17 -32.26 -0.76
CA ASN A 311 -7.90 -32.90 -0.37
C ASN A 311 -6.69 -32.05 -0.79
N ASP A 312 -6.91 -31.14 -1.72
CA ASP A 312 -6.00 -30.11 -2.18
C ASP A 312 -6.56 -28.77 -1.71
N ALA A 313 -6.05 -28.28 -0.58
CA ALA A 313 -6.58 -27.08 0.05
C ALA A 313 -6.10 -25.80 -0.65
N GLU A 314 -5.07 -25.87 -1.50
CA GLU A 314 -4.55 -24.70 -2.22
C GLU A 314 -5.62 -24.07 -3.11
N GLY A 315 -5.87 -22.78 -2.91
CA GLY A 315 -6.77 -22.00 -3.75
C GLY A 315 -6.14 -21.61 -5.08
N MET A 316 -4.82 -21.45 -5.08
CA MET A 316 -3.97 -21.10 -6.21
C MET A 316 -2.63 -21.84 -6.10
N HIS A 317 -2.24 -22.50 -7.18
CA HIS A 317 -1.15 -23.46 -7.18
C HIS A 317 0.13 -22.93 -7.82
N GLY A 318 1.24 -23.47 -7.35
CA GLY A 318 2.55 -23.23 -7.93
C GLY A 318 3.06 -21.80 -7.69
N SER A 319 4.15 -21.46 -8.37
CA SER A 319 4.95 -20.28 -7.98
C SER A 319 4.34 -18.91 -8.23
N ALA A 320 3.21 -18.86 -8.95
CA ALA A 320 2.44 -17.65 -9.18
C ALA A 320 1.20 -17.54 -8.27
N GLY A 321 0.87 -18.59 -7.52
CA GLY A 321 -0.33 -18.68 -6.68
C GLY A 321 -0.12 -18.31 -5.23
N THR A 322 1.13 -18.05 -4.83
CA THR A 322 1.47 -17.74 -3.45
C THR A 322 0.83 -16.42 -3.01
N GLU A 323 -0.05 -16.48 -2.01
CA GLU A 323 -0.78 -15.34 -1.44
C GLU A 323 -0.97 -15.55 0.07
N LEU A 324 -0.89 -14.48 0.87
CA LEU A 324 -1.03 -14.55 2.33
C LEU A 324 -2.37 -15.14 2.83
N MET A 325 -3.48 -14.87 2.15
CA MET A 325 -4.85 -15.34 2.41
C MET A 325 -5.12 -16.73 1.81
N ASP A 326 -4.12 -17.38 1.21
CA ASP A 326 -4.16 -18.80 0.82
C ASP A 326 -3.53 -19.69 1.93
N THR A 327 -3.41 -21.01 1.70
CA THR A 327 -3.22 -22.05 2.73
C THR A 327 -1.96 -21.95 3.61
N ASP A 328 -0.92 -21.21 3.21
CA ASP A 328 0.40 -21.28 3.85
C ASP A 328 0.91 -19.96 4.47
N ALA A 329 0.16 -18.85 4.33
CA ALA A 329 0.42 -17.54 4.97
C ALA A 329 1.89 -17.06 5.00
N GLN A 330 2.73 -17.44 4.03
CA GLN A 330 4.19 -17.20 4.06
C GLN A 330 4.68 -16.16 3.05
N SER A 331 3.76 -15.44 2.41
CA SER A 331 4.05 -14.51 1.32
C SER A 331 3.37 -13.17 1.51
N ASP A 332 3.68 -12.24 0.62
CA ASP A 332 2.99 -10.95 0.55
C ASP A 332 1.54 -11.08 0.08
N PHE A 333 0.78 -10.00 0.23
CA PHE A 333 -0.53 -9.86 -0.40
C PHE A 333 -0.38 -9.68 -1.93
N SER A 334 -1.28 -10.31 -2.68
CA SER A 334 -1.42 -10.12 -4.14
C SER A 334 -1.93 -8.73 -4.48
N ALA A 335 -1.78 -8.32 -5.74
CA ALA A 335 -2.35 -7.09 -6.25
C ALA A 335 -3.88 -7.00 -6.05
N PHE A 336 -4.61 -8.12 -6.03
CA PHE A 336 -6.04 -8.07 -5.72
C PHE A 336 -6.27 -7.66 -4.27
N SER A 337 -5.64 -8.33 -3.31
CA SER A 337 -5.74 -8.00 -1.89
C SER A 337 -5.30 -6.56 -1.62
N LYS A 338 -4.16 -6.14 -2.18
CA LYS A 338 -3.66 -4.76 -2.06
C LYS A 338 -4.61 -3.72 -2.66
N LEU A 339 -5.27 -4.04 -3.79
CA LEU A 339 -6.31 -3.18 -4.38
C LEU A 339 -7.51 -3.05 -3.45
N MET A 340 -8.00 -4.16 -2.90
CA MET A 340 -9.17 -4.16 -2.00
C MET A 340 -8.90 -3.43 -0.68
N LEU A 341 -7.67 -3.53 -0.16
CA LEU A 341 -7.23 -2.86 1.06
C LEU A 341 -6.88 -1.37 0.86
N GLY A 342 -6.86 -0.88 -0.38
CA GLY A 342 -6.56 0.51 -0.71
C GLY A 342 -5.07 0.86 -0.78
N TRP A 343 -4.20 -0.14 -0.92
CA TRP A 343 -2.73 0.01 -0.85
C TRP A 343 -2.06 0.36 -2.18
N PHE A 344 -2.84 0.87 -3.13
CA PHE A 344 -2.32 1.49 -4.35
C PHE A 344 -2.63 2.98 -4.36
N ARG A 345 -1.65 3.76 -4.82
CA ARG A 345 -1.90 5.13 -5.24
C ARG A 345 -2.63 5.14 -6.60
N GLU A 346 -3.40 6.19 -6.88
CA GLU A 346 -4.23 6.28 -8.09
C GLU A 346 -3.43 6.04 -9.40
N ASP A 347 -2.19 6.50 -9.45
CA ASP A 347 -1.25 6.37 -10.57
C ASP A 347 -0.60 4.97 -10.68
N GLN A 348 -0.73 4.13 -9.65
CA GLN A 348 -0.24 2.75 -9.62
C GLN A 348 -1.27 1.74 -10.14
N ILE A 349 -2.45 2.20 -10.56
CA ILE A 349 -3.50 1.35 -11.11
C ILE A 349 -3.64 1.65 -12.60
N GLN A 350 -3.10 0.79 -13.43
CA GLN A 350 -3.26 0.89 -14.88
C GLN A 350 -4.51 0.14 -15.32
N VAL A 351 -5.31 0.72 -16.22
CA VAL A 351 -6.52 0.08 -16.75
C VAL A 351 -6.47 0.03 -18.26
N TYR A 352 -6.69 -1.15 -18.83
CA TYR A 352 -6.83 -1.33 -20.27
C TYR A 352 -8.14 -0.72 -20.78
N ASP A 353 -8.04 0.08 -21.84
CA ASP A 353 -9.17 0.74 -22.49
C ASP A 353 -9.31 0.20 -23.92
N PRO A 354 -10.29 -0.69 -24.20
CA PRO A 354 -10.46 -1.29 -25.51
C PRO A 354 -10.70 -0.28 -26.63
N ALA A 355 -11.19 0.93 -26.31
CA ALA A 355 -11.39 1.99 -27.31
C ALA A 355 -10.07 2.57 -27.86
N LYS A 356 -8.96 2.37 -27.15
CA LYS A 356 -7.61 2.83 -27.55
C LYS A 356 -6.82 1.79 -28.34
N GLY A 357 -7.38 0.61 -28.58
CA GLY A 357 -6.73 -0.45 -29.35
C GLY A 357 -5.59 -1.11 -28.57
N THR A 358 -4.45 -1.34 -29.22
CA THR A 358 -3.26 -1.91 -28.55
C THR A 358 -2.63 -0.87 -27.62
N GLN A 359 -2.37 -1.28 -26.38
CA GLN A 359 -1.71 -0.45 -25.36
C GLN A 359 -0.55 -1.22 -24.71
N SER A 360 0.50 -0.50 -24.33
CA SER A 360 1.62 -1.02 -23.55
C SER A 360 1.65 -0.37 -22.17
N PHE A 361 1.90 -1.18 -21.16
CA PHE A 361 1.91 -0.86 -19.74
C PHE A 361 3.25 -1.29 -19.14
N THR A 362 3.65 -0.66 -18.04
CA THR A 362 4.86 -1.04 -17.31
C THR A 362 4.45 -1.57 -15.95
N LEU A 363 4.80 -2.82 -15.63
CA LEU A 363 4.61 -3.40 -14.32
C LEU A 363 5.93 -3.38 -13.54
N HIS A 364 5.95 -2.63 -12.44
CA HIS A 364 7.03 -2.55 -11.49
C HIS A 364 6.89 -3.65 -10.43
N ASN A 365 8.02 -4.05 -9.86
CA ASN A 365 8.10 -5.07 -8.83
C ASN A 365 7.10 -4.82 -7.69
N ALA A 366 6.14 -5.74 -7.51
CA ALA A 366 5.04 -5.63 -6.56
C ALA A 366 5.49 -5.61 -5.09
N GLN A 367 6.74 -5.96 -4.80
CA GLN A 367 7.35 -6.00 -3.48
C GLN A 367 8.11 -4.70 -3.13
N THR A 368 7.93 -3.66 -3.94
CA THR A 368 8.55 -2.32 -3.77
C THR A 368 7.48 -1.24 -3.64
N ASP A 369 7.87 -0.05 -3.18
CA ASP A 369 6.94 1.09 -3.07
C ASP A 369 6.33 1.49 -4.43
N ASP A 370 7.11 1.39 -5.52
CA ASP A 370 6.66 1.68 -6.89
C ASP A 370 5.79 0.57 -7.51
N GLY A 371 5.61 -0.55 -6.80
CA GLY A 371 4.84 -1.70 -7.26
C GLY A 371 3.43 -1.28 -7.70
N ASN A 372 2.99 -1.77 -8.86
CA ASN A 372 1.76 -1.34 -9.50
C ASN A 372 1.03 -2.54 -10.12
N CYS A 373 -0.18 -2.31 -10.64
CA CYS A 373 -0.98 -3.35 -11.27
C CYS A 373 -1.56 -2.92 -12.61
N LEU A 374 -1.99 -3.91 -13.40
CA LEU A 374 -2.74 -3.71 -14.64
C LEU A 374 -4.08 -4.45 -14.55
N ILE A 375 -5.17 -3.72 -14.72
CA ILE A 375 -6.53 -4.25 -14.76
C ILE A 375 -7.01 -4.33 -16.21
N ILE A 376 -7.57 -5.48 -16.57
CA ILE A 376 -8.30 -5.71 -17.82
C ILE A 376 -9.75 -5.95 -17.45
N PRO A 377 -10.67 -4.99 -17.65
CA PRO A 377 -12.04 -5.11 -17.18
C PRO A 377 -12.91 -5.98 -18.10
N TYR A 378 -13.84 -6.74 -17.51
CA TYR A 378 -14.96 -7.28 -18.24
C TYR A 378 -16.09 -6.24 -18.31
N GLY A 379 -16.20 -5.55 -19.45
CA GLY A 379 -17.17 -4.48 -19.63
C GLY A 379 -16.76 -3.19 -18.89
N THR A 380 -17.67 -2.60 -18.12
CA THR A 380 -17.40 -1.38 -17.36
C THR A 380 -16.87 -1.73 -15.97
N LEU A 381 -15.65 -1.30 -15.67
CA LEU A 381 -15.07 -1.42 -14.34
C LEU A 381 -15.91 -0.64 -13.33
N ASN A 382 -16.30 -1.29 -12.24
CA ASN A 382 -16.98 -0.62 -11.13
C ASN A 382 -16.03 0.39 -10.45
N GLU A 383 -16.56 1.51 -9.95
CA GLU A 383 -15.76 2.58 -9.34
C GLU A 383 -15.00 2.15 -8.07
N ASN A 384 -15.51 1.15 -7.36
CA ASN A 384 -14.86 0.50 -6.22
C ASN A 384 -14.24 -0.84 -6.63
N TYR A 385 -14.02 -1.09 -7.92
CA TYR A 385 -13.48 -2.35 -8.43
C TYR A 385 -14.32 -3.60 -8.08
N CYS A 386 -15.57 -3.43 -7.62
CA CYS A 386 -16.48 -4.55 -7.34
C CYS A 386 -17.15 -5.09 -8.61
N SER A 387 -16.36 -5.67 -9.51
CA SER A 387 -16.79 -6.23 -10.80
C SER A 387 -15.93 -7.44 -11.21
N GLU A 388 -16.09 -7.94 -12.43
CA GLU A 388 -15.26 -9.00 -13.01
C GLU A 388 -14.13 -8.39 -13.86
N TYR A 389 -12.90 -8.86 -13.67
CA TYR A 389 -11.70 -8.37 -14.37
C TYR A 389 -10.52 -9.33 -14.21
N PHE A 390 -9.53 -9.21 -15.08
CA PHE A 390 -8.19 -9.73 -14.78
C PHE A 390 -7.35 -8.64 -14.13
N ILE A 391 -6.53 -9.00 -13.15
CA ILE A 391 -5.50 -8.13 -12.57
C ILE A 391 -4.14 -8.78 -12.68
N LEU A 392 -3.16 -8.04 -13.19
CA LEU A 392 -1.80 -8.49 -13.39
C LEU A 392 -0.85 -7.72 -12.48
N GLU A 393 0.17 -8.43 -11.99
CA GLU A 393 1.27 -7.87 -11.21
C GLU A 393 2.61 -8.46 -11.63
N TYR A 394 3.71 -7.76 -11.35
CA TYR A 394 5.05 -8.33 -11.41
C TYR A 394 5.48 -8.80 -10.01
N GLY A 395 5.21 -10.06 -9.70
CA GLY A 395 5.64 -10.69 -8.45
C GLY A 395 7.14 -11.02 -8.48
N THR A 396 7.82 -10.82 -7.35
CA THR A 396 9.22 -11.23 -7.17
C THR A 396 9.45 -11.99 -5.85
N ASP A 397 10.61 -12.62 -5.75
CA ASP A 397 11.10 -13.27 -4.53
C ASP A 397 11.79 -12.31 -3.54
N GLN A 398 11.44 -11.01 -3.58
CA GLN A 398 12.00 -9.96 -2.72
C GLN A 398 11.00 -9.48 -1.68
N GLY A 399 11.42 -8.59 -0.77
CA GLY A 399 10.52 -7.98 0.19
C GLY A 399 9.84 -9.03 1.08
N ASN A 400 8.51 -8.91 1.20
CA ASN A 400 7.67 -9.85 1.93
C ASN A 400 7.62 -11.28 1.34
N ASN A 401 8.20 -11.49 0.15
CA ASN A 401 8.33 -12.81 -0.48
C ASN A 401 9.71 -13.46 -0.27
N ALA A 402 10.63 -12.80 0.43
CA ALA A 402 12.03 -13.22 0.51
C ALA A 402 12.26 -14.60 1.19
N MET A 403 11.33 -15.05 2.03
CA MET A 403 11.48 -16.31 2.77
C MET A 403 11.22 -17.56 1.92
N ILE A 404 10.33 -17.50 0.92
CA ILE A 404 9.86 -18.69 0.18
C ILE A 404 10.81 -19.11 -0.95
N LYS A 405 11.85 -18.33 -1.26
CA LYS A 405 12.75 -18.52 -2.40
C LYS A 405 13.35 -19.93 -2.55
N ASN A 406 13.42 -20.73 -1.48
CA ASN A 406 13.99 -22.09 -1.51
C ASN A 406 13.22 -23.12 -0.65
N SER A 407 11.94 -22.88 -0.35
CA SER A 407 11.15 -23.88 0.38
C SER A 407 10.86 -25.08 -0.54
N TRP A 408 10.91 -26.30 0.00
CA TRP A 408 10.71 -27.51 -0.82
C TRP A 408 9.22 -27.78 -1.10
N TRP A 409 8.33 -27.18 -0.30
CA TRP A 409 6.88 -27.32 -0.39
C TRP A 409 6.22 -26.16 -1.16
N GLN A 410 6.85 -24.99 -1.19
CA GLN A 410 6.35 -23.79 -1.87
C GLN A 410 7.53 -23.01 -2.46
N THR A 411 7.40 -22.44 -3.65
CA THR A 411 8.48 -21.66 -4.29
C THR A 411 7.90 -20.44 -4.95
N ILE A 412 8.53 -19.28 -4.82
CA ILE A 412 8.18 -18.08 -5.59
C ILE A 412 9.18 -17.93 -6.73
N ASP A 413 8.66 -17.63 -7.93
CA ASP A 413 9.48 -17.30 -9.10
C ASP A 413 9.11 -15.88 -9.57
N SER A 414 10.09 -15.12 -10.05
CA SER A 414 9.90 -13.69 -10.36
C SER A 414 9.36 -13.49 -11.77
N GLY A 415 8.11 -13.07 -11.94
CA GLY A 415 7.49 -12.88 -13.25
C GLY A 415 6.09 -12.28 -13.16
N ILE A 416 5.39 -12.26 -14.28
CA ILE A 416 4.02 -11.75 -14.29
C ILE A 416 3.07 -12.82 -13.74
N CYS A 417 2.33 -12.46 -12.69
CA CYS A 417 1.18 -13.19 -12.20
C CYS A 417 -0.08 -12.54 -12.76
N ALA A 418 -1.11 -13.34 -13.05
CA ALA A 418 -2.39 -12.85 -13.56
C ALA A 418 -3.50 -13.54 -12.81
N PHE A 419 -4.39 -12.77 -12.19
CA PHE A 419 -5.51 -13.28 -11.42
C PHE A 419 -6.82 -12.95 -12.15
N HIS A 420 -7.74 -13.91 -12.17
CA HIS A 420 -9.12 -13.71 -12.60
C HIS A 420 -9.98 -13.41 -11.38
N ILE A 421 -10.58 -12.22 -11.36
CA ILE A 421 -11.32 -11.69 -10.21
C ILE A 421 -12.79 -11.55 -10.56
N HIS A 422 -13.67 -11.96 -9.64
CA HIS A 422 -15.07 -11.58 -9.64
C HIS A 422 -15.51 -11.07 -8.25
N ALA A 423 -15.28 -9.77 -8.02
CA ALA A 423 -15.49 -9.10 -6.73
C ALA A 423 -16.90 -8.48 -6.60
N GLU A 424 -17.94 -9.19 -7.04
CA GLU A 424 -19.32 -8.70 -6.85
C GLU A 424 -19.66 -8.62 -5.36
N MET A 425 -20.21 -7.50 -4.90
CA MET A 425 -20.70 -7.36 -3.53
C MET A 425 -22.07 -7.98 -3.37
N PHE A 426 -22.30 -8.65 -2.24
CA PHE A 426 -23.61 -9.12 -1.82
C PHE A 426 -23.91 -8.65 -0.40
N SER A 427 -25.16 -8.30 -0.13
CA SER A 427 -25.60 -7.87 1.20
C SER A 427 -26.81 -8.68 1.66
N ASP A 428 -26.77 -9.13 2.90
CA ASP A 428 -27.90 -9.73 3.58
C ASP A 428 -28.14 -9.11 4.97
N TYR A 429 -28.84 -9.82 5.85
CA TYR A 429 -29.16 -9.35 7.19
C TYR A 429 -27.91 -9.22 8.10
N TRP A 430 -26.86 -10.00 7.83
CA TRP A 430 -25.65 -10.06 8.64
C TRP A 430 -24.58 -9.07 8.20
N GLY A 431 -24.68 -8.54 6.98
CA GLY A 431 -23.81 -7.51 6.46
C GLY A 431 -23.57 -7.64 4.96
N SER A 432 -22.58 -6.91 4.49
CA SER A 432 -22.08 -7.00 3.12
C SER A 432 -20.79 -7.83 3.08
N TYR A 433 -20.63 -8.63 2.03
CA TYR A 433 -19.45 -9.46 1.79
C TYR A 433 -19.22 -9.64 0.28
N LEU A 434 -18.05 -10.17 -0.09
CA LEU A 434 -17.73 -10.51 -1.47
C LEU A 434 -18.49 -11.76 -1.86
N LYS A 435 -19.44 -11.64 -2.79
CA LYS A 435 -20.44 -12.66 -3.12
C LYS A 435 -19.84 -14.04 -3.37
N TYR A 436 -18.71 -14.10 -4.09
CA TYR A 436 -18.04 -15.34 -4.48
C TYR A 436 -16.81 -15.65 -3.62
N GLN A 437 -16.71 -15.08 -2.42
CA GLN A 437 -15.67 -15.48 -1.47
C GLN A 437 -15.83 -16.95 -1.09
N ASN A 438 -14.72 -17.62 -0.79
CA ASN A 438 -14.76 -19.02 -0.39
C ASN A 438 -15.60 -19.18 0.89
N GLY A 439 -16.33 -20.28 0.97
CA GLY A 439 -17.27 -20.51 2.08
C GLY A 439 -18.63 -19.85 1.91
N SER A 440 -18.82 -18.98 0.92
CA SER A 440 -20.12 -18.35 0.65
C SER A 440 -21.13 -19.34 0.05
N TYR A 441 -22.42 -18.98 0.08
CA TYR A 441 -23.49 -19.73 -0.57
C TYR A 441 -23.34 -19.80 -2.11
N TYR A 442 -22.54 -18.92 -2.71
CA TYR A 442 -22.42 -18.79 -4.16
C TYR A 442 -21.22 -19.52 -4.76
N THR A 443 -20.36 -20.10 -3.92
CA THR A 443 -19.18 -20.87 -4.34
C THR A 443 -19.42 -22.36 -4.16
N ASP A 444 -18.93 -23.18 -5.10
CA ASP A 444 -18.80 -24.61 -4.88
C ASP A 444 -17.55 -24.89 -4.03
N TYR A 445 -17.62 -25.93 -3.21
CA TYR A 445 -16.51 -26.37 -2.36
C TYR A 445 -15.49 -27.26 -3.10
N ASN A 446 -15.78 -27.66 -4.34
CA ASN A 446 -14.93 -28.51 -5.18
C ASN A 446 -14.16 -27.73 -6.27
N ASP A 447 -13.95 -26.42 -6.07
CA ASP A 447 -13.27 -25.53 -7.03
C ASP A 447 -14.00 -25.37 -8.39
N GLU A 448 -15.27 -25.78 -8.49
CA GLU A 448 -16.10 -25.57 -9.68
C GLU A 448 -16.83 -24.22 -9.64
N GLY A 449 -17.15 -23.66 -10.81
CA GLY A 449 -17.96 -22.44 -10.93
C GLY A 449 -17.20 -21.14 -10.63
N ILE A 450 -17.95 -20.12 -10.24
CA ILE A 450 -17.41 -18.77 -9.99
C ILE A 450 -16.70 -18.73 -8.64
N ARG A 451 -15.48 -18.21 -8.63
CA ARG A 451 -14.72 -17.83 -7.43
C ARG A 451 -14.38 -16.35 -7.45
N LEU A 452 -14.23 -15.77 -6.26
CA LEU A 452 -13.76 -14.41 -6.06
C LEU A 452 -12.42 -14.17 -6.77
N ILE A 453 -11.49 -15.11 -6.61
CA ILE A 453 -10.14 -15.05 -7.15
C ILE A 453 -9.73 -16.44 -7.67
N ARG A 454 -9.15 -16.47 -8.85
CA ARG A 454 -8.43 -17.62 -9.43
C ARG A 454 -7.11 -17.16 -10.02
N LEU A 455 -6.15 -18.08 -10.10
CA LEU A 455 -4.92 -17.85 -10.85
C LEU A 455 -5.10 -18.22 -12.33
N VAL A 456 -4.71 -17.32 -13.23
CA VAL A 456 -4.57 -17.64 -14.65
C VAL A 456 -3.30 -18.47 -14.83
N ASN A 457 -3.38 -19.55 -15.61
CA ASN A 457 -2.32 -20.56 -15.75
C ASN A 457 -2.00 -21.22 -14.40
N ASP A 458 -3.05 -21.56 -13.64
CA ASP A 458 -2.93 -22.19 -12.34
C ASP A 458 -2.04 -23.46 -12.36
N GLY A 459 -1.10 -23.56 -11.44
CA GLY A 459 -0.06 -24.59 -11.39
C GLY A 459 1.00 -24.52 -12.51
N GLY A 460 0.83 -23.64 -13.49
CA GLY A 460 1.74 -23.45 -14.62
C GLY A 460 2.86 -22.42 -14.37
N GLY A 461 2.83 -21.72 -13.24
CA GLY A 461 3.83 -20.73 -12.82
C GLY A 461 3.68 -19.37 -13.51
N VAL A 462 4.65 -18.48 -13.24
CA VAL A 462 4.64 -17.08 -13.72
C VAL A 462 4.89 -16.96 -15.23
N PHE A 463 4.35 -15.91 -15.84
CA PHE A 463 4.64 -15.56 -17.23
C PHE A 463 5.95 -14.74 -17.32
N LYS A 464 6.75 -15.01 -18.35
CA LYS A 464 8.07 -14.38 -18.57
C LYS A 464 8.12 -13.68 -19.92
N THR A 465 9.24 -13.01 -20.22
CA THR A 465 9.50 -12.45 -21.56
C THR A 465 9.13 -13.43 -22.67
N GLY A 466 8.31 -12.96 -23.61
CA GLY A 466 7.85 -13.73 -24.77
C GLY A 466 6.60 -14.59 -24.50
N SER A 467 6.14 -14.70 -23.26
CA SER A 467 4.85 -15.32 -22.95
C SER A 467 3.70 -14.57 -23.61
N VAL A 468 2.70 -15.33 -24.05
CA VAL A 468 1.46 -14.82 -24.65
C VAL A 468 0.28 -15.38 -23.85
N ILE A 469 -0.52 -14.50 -23.28
CA ILE A 469 -1.74 -14.83 -22.54
C ILE A 469 -2.94 -14.50 -23.43
N ASN A 470 -3.72 -15.52 -23.76
CA ASN A 470 -4.94 -15.43 -24.56
C ASN A 470 -5.88 -16.57 -24.14
N ASN A 471 -7.07 -16.66 -24.75
CA ASN A 471 -8.10 -17.63 -24.37
C ASN A 471 -7.71 -19.13 -24.57
N SER A 472 -6.47 -19.46 -24.95
CA SER A 472 -5.95 -20.83 -24.90
C SER A 472 -5.20 -21.16 -23.60
N VAL A 473 -4.88 -20.14 -22.79
CA VAL A 473 -4.28 -20.30 -21.47
C VAL A 473 -5.39 -20.60 -20.47
N SER A 474 -5.21 -21.64 -19.65
CA SER A 474 -6.19 -22.03 -18.62
C SER A 474 -6.48 -20.85 -17.68
N GLY A 475 -7.74 -20.66 -17.32
CA GLY A 475 -8.17 -19.54 -16.46
C GLY A 475 -8.24 -18.17 -17.15
N PHE A 476 -7.88 -18.04 -18.42
CA PHE A 476 -7.96 -16.77 -19.16
C PHE A 476 -9.25 -16.67 -20.00
N GLY A 477 -10.41 -16.82 -19.35
CA GLY A 477 -11.73 -16.62 -19.94
C GLY A 477 -12.70 -16.01 -18.92
N TRP A 478 -13.63 -15.16 -19.37
CA TRP A 478 -14.67 -14.64 -18.47
C TRP A 478 -15.68 -15.74 -18.12
N TYR A 479 -16.32 -15.58 -16.96
CA TYR A 479 -17.38 -16.47 -16.54
C TYR A 479 -18.60 -16.37 -17.45
N ASP A 480 -19.12 -17.51 -17.89
CA ASP A 480 -20.40 -17.61 -18.57
C ASP A 480 -21.57 -17.70 -17.57
N GLY A 481 -22.80 -17.74 -18.08
CA GLY A 481 -24.00 -17.86 -17.24
C GLY A 481 -24.12 -19.16 -16.45
N SER A 482 -23.22 -20.12 -16.66
CA SER A 482 -23.10 -21.36 -15.88
C SER A 482 -21.91 -21.37 -14.93
N GLY A 483 -21.14 -20.27 -14.86
CA GLY A 483 -19.97 -20.12 -14.02
C GLY A 483 -18.68 -20.74 -14.57
N ASN A 484 -18.62 -21.08 -15.86
CA ASN A 484 -17.39 -21.57 -16.49
C ASN A 484 -16.59 -20.41 -17.11
N GLU A 485 -15.26 -20.45 -17.06
CA GLU A 485 -14.34 -19.51 -17.72
C GLU A 485 -14.31 -19.72 -19.25
N ALA A 486 -15.45 -19.55 -19.91
CA ALA A 486 -15.69 -19.97 -21.30
C ALA A 486 -15.83 -18.81 -22.29
N ILE A 487 -16.00 -17.57 -21.83
CA ILE A 487 -16.15 -16.42 -22.71
C ILE A 487 -14.77 -15.87 -23.08
N ASP A 488 -14.47 -15.83 -24.38
CA ASP A 488 -13.20 -15.28 -24.89
C ASP A 488 -13.03 -13.81 -24.48
N PRO A 489 -11.92 -13.44 -23.82
CA PRO A 489 -11.68 -12.06 -23.42
C PRO A 489 -11.56 -11.06 -24.58
N GLY A 490 -11.34 -11.55 -25.80
CA GLY A 490 -11.22 -10.68 -26.98
C GLY A 490 -9.91 -9.89 -27.02
N VAL A 491 -8.96 -10.25 -26.17
CA VAL A 491 -7.63 -9.62 -26.07
C VAL A 491 -6.54 -10.68 -26.04
N THR A 492 -5.32 -10.26 -26.39
CA THR A 492 -4.08 -11.01 -26.19
C THR A 492 -3.10 -10.13 -25.45
N ILE A 493 -2.50 -10.67 -24.39
CA ILE A 493 -1.46 -10.04 -23.60
C ILE A 493 -0.12 -10.64 -24.01
N THR A 494 0.85 -9.81 -24.34
CA THR A 494 2.22 -10.23 -24.62
C THR A 494 3.15 -9.64 -23.56
N ILE A 495 3.94 -10.50 -22.94
CA ILE A 495 4.94 -10.11 -21.94
C ILE A 495 6.23 -9.75 -22.67
N GLY A 496 6.64 -8.49 -22.56
CA GLY A 496 7.85 -7.96 -23.17
C GLY A 496 9.10 -8.25 -22.34
N GLU A 497 10.21 -7.63 -22.75
CA GLU A 497 11.50 -7.75 -22.05
C GLU A 497 11.45 -7.11 -20.65
N VAL A 498 12.23 -7.68 -19.73
CA VAL A 498 12.53 -7.05 -18.45
C VAL A 498 13.52 -5.91 -18.69
N THR A 499 13.16 -4.69 -18.27
CA THR A 499 14.05 -3.53 -18.31
C THR A 499 14.18 -2.97 -16.91
N GLY A 500 15.39 -3.06 -16.34
CA GLY A 500 15.58 -2.76 -14.91
C GLY A 500 14.83 -3.77 -14.04
N ASP A 501 13.99 -3.28 -13.13
CA ASP A 501 13.13 -4.08 -12.25
C ASP A 501 11.65 -3.97 -12.65
N SER A 502 11.38 -4.00 -13.95
CA SER A 502 10.03 -3.87 -14.51
C SER A 502 9.84 -4.67 -15.79
N TYR A 503 8.60 -5.12 -16.01
CA TYR A 503 8.15 -5.75 -17.25
C TYR A 503 7.34 -4.76 -18.09
N THR A 504 7.54 -4.78 -19.40
CA THR A 504 6.55 -4.20 -20.32
C THR A 504 5.47 -5.23 -20.62
N VAL A 505 4.20 -4.87 -20.48
CA VAL A 505 3.05 -5.72 -20.80
C VAL A 505 2.23 -5.06 -21.89
N THR A 506 2.01 -5.75 -23.01
CA THR A 506 1.23 -5.20 -24.14
C THR A 506 -0.09 -5.95 -24.29
N VAL A 507 -1.20 -5.23 -24.21
CA VAL A 507 -2.55 -5.77 -24.43
C VAL A 507 -3.01 -5.35 -25.82
N SER A 508 -3.40 -6.31 -26.65
CA SER A 508 -3.90 -6.07 -28.01
C SER A 508 -5.29 -6.68 -28.19
N PRO A 509 -6.24 -5.97 -28.84
CA PRO A 509 -7.52 -6.56 -29.22
C PRO A 509 -7.29 -7.67 -30.26
N LYS A 510 -8.16 -8.68 -30.20
CA LYS A 510 -8.14 -9.83 -31.13
C LYS A 510 -8.75 -9.52 -32.49
#